data_AF-V5GXM4-F1
#
_entry.id   AF-V5GXM4-F1
#
_cell.length_a   1.000
_cell.length_b   1.000
_cell.length_c   1.000
_cell.angle_alpha   90.00
_cell.angle_beta   90.00
_cell.angle_gamma   90.00
#
_symmetry.space_group_name_H-M   'P 1'
#
loop_
_entity.id
_entity.type
_entity.pdbx_description
1 polymer ?
#
loop_
_entity_poly.entity_id
_entity_poly.type
_entity_poly.pdbx_seq_one_letter_code
_entity_poly.pdbx_strand_id
1 'polypeptide(L)'
;MVAAASISTAVAGLVRLSWSQKRELLQRLHEITSIEVDCLQDCQHRIEQKLARNCPEIPRSSSSANTSAAPPASGDYSTKVANEAAGLETETPDTPTDVQDVLF
;
A
#
# COMPACT_ATOMS: atom_id res chain seq x y z
N MET A 1 24.97 0.15 -8.28
CA MET A 1 24.64 0.68 -6.94
C MET A 1 23.36 1.49 -6.96
N VAL A 2 23.31 2.64 -7.66
CA VAL A 2 22.11 3.51 -7.71
C VAL A 2 20.87 2.77 -8.19
N ALA A 3 20.93 2.04 -9.30
CA ALA A 3 19.77 1.31 -9.82
C ALA A 3 19.20 0.28 -8.81
N ALA A 4 20.07 -0.52 -8.18
CA ALA A 4 19.66 -1.52 -7.19
C ALA A 4 19.01 -0.87 -5.96
N ALA A 5 19.60 0.22 -5.45
CA ALA A 5 19.03 0.98 -4.34
C ALA A 5 17.72 1.70 -4.73
N SER A 6 17.62 2.22 -5.95
CA SER A 6 16.37 2.79 -6.46
C SER A 6 15.25 1.75 -6.54
N ILE A 7 15.56 0.52 -6.98
CA ILE A 7 14.61 -0.59 -6.99
C ILE A 7 14.19 -0.93 -5.56
N SER A 8 15.14 -1.11 -4.63
CA SER A 8 14.79 -1.46 -3.24
C SER A 8 13.94 -0.38 -2.56
N THR A 9 14.26 0.90 -2.79
CA THR A 9 13.48 2.05 -2.29
C THR A 9 12.09 2.08 -2.93
N ALA A 10 11.98 1.88 -4.24
CA ALA A 10 10.70 1.88 -4.93
C ALA A 10 9.81 0.72 -4.44
N VAL A 11 10.34 -0.50 -4.34
CA VAL A 11 9.58 -1.65 -3.86
C VAL A 11 9.16 -1.43 -2.40
N ALA A 12 10.03 -0.90 -1.54
CA ALA A 12 9.67 -0.60 -0.15
C ALA A 12 8.57 0.47 -0.01
N GLY A 13 8.48 1.41 -0.96
CA GLY A 13 7.44 2.43 -0.99
C GLY A 13 6.12 2.00 -1.64
N LEU A 14 6.19 1.12 -2.66
CA LEU A 14 5.02 0.69 -3.44
C LEU A 14 4.37 -0.58 -2.90
N VAL A 15 5.15 -1.47 -2.28
CA VAL A 15 4.69 -2.78 -1.82
C VAL A 15 4.84 -2.85 -0.30
N ARG A 16 3.78 -3.29 0.39
CA ARG A 16 3.87 -3.63 1.82
C ARG A 16 4.64 -4.94 1.98
N LEU A 17 5.95 -4.85 1.97
CA LEU A 17 6.84 -5.97 2.26
C LEU A 17 6.91 -6.22 3.76
N SER A 18 6.90 -7.49 4.15
CA SER A 18 7.34 -7.88 5.50
C SER A 18 8.85 -7.65 5.65
N TRP A 19 9.34 -7.60 6.90
CA TRP A 19 10.77 -7.45 7.16
C TRP A 19 11.61 -8.57 6.52
N SER A 20 11.10 -9.80 6.54
CA SER A 20 11.78 -10.95 5.91
C SER A 20 11.89 -10.77 4.39
N GLN A 21 10.83 -10.33 3.72
CA GLN A 21 10.83 -10.07 2.28
C GLN A 21 11.77 -8.93 1.89
N LYS A 22 11.83 -7.86 2.71
CA LYS A 22 12.79 -6.76 2.48
C LYS A 22 14.22 -7.25 2.58
N ARG A 23 14.53 -8.11 3.57
CA ARG A 23 15.86 -8.70 3.73
C ARG A 23 16.22 -9.60 2.56
N GLU A 24 15.29 -10.44 2.11
CA GLU A 24 15.47 -11.31 0.95
C GLU A 24 15.72 -10.50 -0.33
N LEU A 25 14.98 -9.41 -0.55
CA LEU A 25 15.20 -8.52 -1.70
C LEU A 25 16.62 -7.94 -1.72
N LEU A 26 17.11 -7.47 -0.57
CA LEU A 26 18.47 -6.95 -0.46
C LEU A 26 19.53 -8.03 -0.69
N GLN A 27 19.30 -9.25 -0.19
CA GLN A 27 20.18 -10.39 -0.45
C GLN A 27 20.22 -10.76 -1.93
N ARG A 28 19.06 -10.84 -2.60
CA ARG A 28 19.01 -11.10 -4.05
C ARG A 28 19.68 -10.00 -4.87
N LEU A 29 19.49 -8.74 -4.49
CA LEU A 29 20.17 -7.62 -5.15
C LEU A 29 21.69 -7.70 -4.95
N HIS A 30 22.15 -8.10 -3.76
CA HIS A 30 23.56 -8.38 -3.50
C HIS A 30 24.08 -9.52 -4.39
N GLU A 31 23.37 -10.65 -4.47
CA GLU A 31 23.77 -11.80 -5.30
C GLU A 31 23.89 -11.43 -6.78
N ILE A 32 22.94 -10.66 -7.33
CA ILE A 32 22.91 -10.27 -8.75
C ILE A 32 23.99 -9.23 -9.07
N THR A 33 24.19 -8.26 -8.18
CA THR A 33 25.03 -7.09 -8.49
C THR A 33 26.42 -7.17 -7.87
N SER A 34 26.66 -8.14 -6.99
CA SER A 34 27.85 -8.28 -6.14
C SER A 34 28.15 -7.02 -5.31
N ILE A 35 27.13 -6.23 -4.99
CA ILE A 35 27.24 -5.03 -4.15
C ILE A 35 26.88 -5.40 -2.73
N GLU A 36 27.73 -5.06 -1.76
CA GLU A 36 27.48 -5.30 -0.35
C GLU A 36 26.13 -4.75 0.12
N VAL A 37 25.46 -5.51 0.99
CA VAL A 37 24.13 -5.15 1.51
C VAL A 37 24.17 -3.81 2.24
N ASP A 38 25.22 -3.57 3.02
CA ASP A 38 25.39 -2.31 3.77
C ASP A 38 25.51 -1.11 2.82
N CYS A 39 26.27 -1.26 1.74
CA CYS A 39 26.38 -0.23 0.70
C CYS A 39 25.03 0.04 0.00
N LEU A 40 24.19 -0.98 -0.20
CA LEU A 40 22.85 -0.82 -0.77
C LEU A 40 21.94 -0.07 0.19
N GLN A 41 21.98 -0.39 1.49
CA GLN A 41 21.19 0.29 2.51
C GLN A 41 21.57 1.75 2.68
N ASP A 42 22.87 2.06 2.69
CA ASP A 42 23.37 3.43 2.73
C ASP A 42 22.91 4.23 1.51
N CYS A 43 23.00 3.63 0.33
CA CYS A 43 22.55 4.25 -0.91
C CYS A 43 21.03 4.50 -0.89
N GLN A 44 20.25 3.52 -0.41
CA GLN A 44 18.81 3.64 -0.22
C GLN A 44 18.47 4.81 0.73
N HIS A 45 19.13 4.89 1.89
CA HIS A 45 18.89 5.96 2.86
C HIS A 45 19.18 7.34 2.27
N ARG A 46 20.25 7.46 1.47
CA ARG A 46 20.58 8.72 0.76
C ARG A 46 19.53 9.08 -0.30
N ILE A 47 18.97 8.10 -1.01
CA ILE A 47 17.88 8.32 -1.97
C ILE A 47 16.64 8.80 -1.25
N GLU A 48 16.24 8.13 -0.17
CA GLU A 48 15.07 8.50 0.64
C GLU A 48 15.22 9.90 1.24
N GLN A 49 16.42 10.26 1.71
CA GLN A 49 16.72 11.61 2.20
C GLN A 49 16.60 12.66 1.09
N LYS A 50 17.11 12.38 -0.11
CA LYS A 50 16.95 13.28 -1.26
C LYS A 50 15.48 13.40 -1.67
N LEU A 51 14.73 12.30 -1.68
CA LEU A 51 13.31 12.30 -2.03
C LEU A 51 12.52 13.16 -1.03
N ALA A 52 12.76 12.98 0.28
CA ALA A 52 12.10 13.78 1.31
C ALA A 52 12.38 15.28 1.21
N ARG A 53 13.55 15.68 0.68
CA ARG A 53 13.91 17.09 0.46
C ARG A 53 13.26 17.69 -0.79
N ASN A 54 13.11 16.90 -1.86
CA ASN A 54 12.62 17.39 -3.16
C ASN A 54 11.10 17.20 -3.33
N CYS A 55 10.50 16.28 -2.57
CA CYS A 55 9.09 15.92 -2.66
C CYS A 55 8.47 15.88 -1.26
N PRO A 56 8.27 17.03 -0.59
CA PRO A 56 7.72 17.09 0.77
C PRO A 56 6.27 16.62 0.85
N GLU A 57 5.54 16.60 -0.27
CA GLU A 57 4.14 16.19 -0.35
C GLU A 57 3.92 14.68 -0.40
N ILE A 58 4.95 13.86 -0.60
CA ILE A 58 4.81 12.40 -0.53
C ILE A 58 4.65 12.05 0.95
N PRO A 59 3.44 11.74 1.43
CA PRO A 59 3.28 11.35 2.82
C PRO A 59 4.06 10.06 2.95
N ARG A 60 5.03 10.01 3.88
CA ARG A 60 5.50 8.71 4.38
C ARG A 60 4.24 8.01 4.82
N SER A 61 3.83 6.97 4.10
CA SER A 61 2.71 6.13 4.47
C SER A 61 3.09 5.44 5.77
N SER A 62 2.94 6.17 6.88
CA SER A 62 2.95 5.64 8.21
C SER A 62 1.79 4.68 8.25
N SER A 63 2.13 3.40 8.19
CA SER A 63 1.22 2.30 8.45
C SER A 63 0.51 2.57 9.78
N SER A 64 -0.67 3.19 9.74
CA SER A 64 -1.63 3.08 10.83
C SER A 64 -2.07 1.63 10.83
N ALA A 65 -1.41 0.85 11.67
CA ALA A 65 -1.83 -0.50 11.97
C ALA A 65 -3.17 -0.40 12.72
N ASN A 66 -4.28 -0.45 11.99
CA ASN A 66 -5.55 -0.83 12.58
C ASN A 66 -5.48 -2.34 12.87
N THR A 67 -4.83 -2.69 13.99
CA THR A 67 -4.93 -4.04 14.57
C THR A 67 -6.30 -4.15 15.22
N SER A 68 -7.24 -4.80 14.52
CA SER A 68 -8.40 -5.41 15.16
C SER A 68 -7.93 -6.59 16.02
N ALA A 69 -8.04 -6.49 17.35
CA ALA A 69 -8.10 -7.65 18.25
C ALA A 69 -8.67 -7.29 19.65
N ALA A 70 -9.93 -7.69 19.85
CA ALA A 70 -10.63 -8.14 21.06
C ALA A 70 -10.99 -7.16 22.21
N PRO A 71 -12.18 -7.34 22.85
CA PRO A 71 -12.79 -6.39 23.79
C PRO A 71 -12.48 -6.70 25.26
N PRO A 72 -12.50 -5.71 26.16
CA PRO A 72 -12.81 -5.91 27.57
C PRO A 72 -14.29 -5.57 27.84
N ALA A 73 -14.97 -6.52 28.46
CA ALA A 73 -16.34 -6.41 28.95
C ALA A 73 -16.47 -5.35 30.05
N SER A 74 -17.48 -4.49 29.97
CA SER A 74 -18.40 -4.13 31.07
C SER A 74 -19.47 -3.17 30.54
N GLY A 75 -20.72 -3.40 30.95
CA GLY A 75 -21.94 -2.89 30.31
C GLY A 75 -22.18 -1.38 30.39
N ASP A 76 -22.93 -0.86 29.43
CA ASP A 76 -24.32 -0.43 29.64
C ASP A 76 -25.03 -0.24 28.29
N TYR A 77 -26.33 -0.44 28.32
CA TYR A 77 -27.25 -0.64 27.20
C TYR A 77 -27.49 0.63 26.35
N SER A 78 -27.40 0.50 25.03
CA SER A 78 -28.33 1.17 24.12
C SER A 78 -28.45 0.40 22.81
N THR A 79 -29.58 -0.30 22.74
CA THR A 79 -30.22 -0.93 21.59
C THR A 79 -30.43 0.04 20.42
N LYS A 80 -29.99 -0.34 19.22
CA LYS A 80 -30.94 -0.66 18.13
C LYS A 80 -30.29 -1.53 17.05
N VAL A 81 -30.92 -2.68 16.87
CA VAL A 81 -30.65 -3.75 15.89
C VAL A 81 -31.41 -3.47 14.59
N ALA A 82 -30.77 -3.80 13.47
CA ALA A 82 -31.28 -4.51 12.28
C ALA A 82 -30.18 -4.40 11.22
N ASN A 83 -29.35 -5.37 10.84
CA ASN A 83 -29.45 -6.81 10.62
C ASN A 83 -30.63 -7.25 9.77
N GLU A 84 -30.45 -7.22 8.44
CA GLU A 84 -30.90 -8.22 7.45
C GLU A 84 -29.85 -8.14 6.30
N ALA A 85 -28.90 -9.07 6.17
CA ALA A 85 -29.01 -10.44 5.65
C ALA A 85 -29.28 -10.52 4.13
N ALA A 86 -28.29 -11.08 3.44
CA ALA A 86 -28.37 -11.87 2.20
C ALA A 86 -28.85 -11.17 0.91
N GLY A 87 -27.99 -11.21 -0.10
CA GLY A 87 -28.36 -10.92 -1.48
C GLY A 87 -27.13 -10.81 -2.37
N LEU A 88 -26.64 -11.95 -2.86
CA LEU A 88 -26.10 -12.02 -4.23
C LEU A 88 -27.09 -11.25 -5.12
N GLU A 89 -26.66 -10.28 -5.91
CA GLU A 89 -27.10 -10.04 -7.30
C GLU A 89 -26.14 -9.05 -7.96
N THR A 90 -25.98 -9.24 -9.25
CA THR A 90 -25.00 -8.65 -10.15
C THR A 90 -25.46 -7.24 -10.55
N GLU A 91 -24.78 -6.18 -10.13
CA GLU A 91 -25.13 -4.82 -10.55
C GLU A 91 -24.18 -4.33 -11.66
N THR A 92 -24.70 -4.39 -12.88
CA THR A 92 -24.18 -3.81 -14.12
C THR A 92 -23.94 -2.30 -14.00
N PRO A 93 -22.87 -1.75 -14.59
CA PRO A 93 -22.64 -0.30 -14.59
C PRO A 93 -23.65 0.44 -15.48
N ASP A 94 -24.31 1.45 -14.92
CA ASP A 94 -25.18 2.41 -15.61
C ASP A 94 -24.41 3.19 -16.71
N THR A 95 -24.61 2.80 -17.96
CA THR A 95 -24.28 3.65 -19.12
C THR A 95 -25.54 4.42 -19.52
N PRO A 96 -25.61 5.76 -19.35
CA PRO A 96 -26.72 6.53 -19.86
C PRO A 96 -26.66 6.51 -21.39
N THR A 97 -27.59 5.77 -21.99
CA THR A 97 -27.84 5.73 -23.44
C THR A 97 -28.83 6.85 -23.75
N ASP A 98 -28.37 7.99 -24.26
CA ASP A 98 -29.26 9.02 -24.80
C ASP A 98 -29.28 8.86 -26.33
N VAL A 99 -30.33 8.21 -26.85
CA VAL A 99 -30.63 8.13 -28.28
C VAL A 99 -31.65 9.22 -28.58
N GLN A 100 -31.21 10.31 -29.21
CA GLN A 100 -32.13 11.28 -29.77
C GLN A 100 -32.52 10.84 -31.18
N ASP A 101 -33.74 10.33 -31.32
CA ASP A 101 -34.42 10.17 -32.60
C ASP A 101 -34.69 11.55 -33.21
N VAL A 102 -33.93 11.91 -34.25
CA VAL A 102 -34.30 13.04 -35.11
C VAL A 102 -35.03 12.48 -36.33
N LEU A 103 -36.36 12.54 -36.24
CA LEU A 103 -37.27 12.38 -37.38
C LEU A 103 -37.33 13.69 -38.18
N PHE A 104 -37.27 13.51 -39.51
CA PHE A 104 -37.49 14.45 -40.63
C PHE A 104 -36.27 15.22 -41.17
#